data_AF-A0A9X3CLK5-F1
#
_entry.id   AF-A0A9X3CLK5-F1
#
_cell.length_a   1.000
_cell.length_b   1.000
_cell.length_c   1.000
_cell.angle_alpha   90.00
_cell.angle_beta   90.00
_cell.angle_gamma   90.00
#
_symmetry.space_group_name_H-M   'P 1'
#
loop_
_entity.id
_entity.type
_entity.pdbx_description
1 polymer ?
#
loop_
_entity_poly.entity_id
_entity_poly.type
_entity_poly.pdbx_seq_one_letter_code
_entity_poly.pdbx_strand_id
1 'polypeptide(L)'
;MFEIFLVLAMLVGLFFVALKFFVKQEDTKTYRYKAKGPILSAPQTAFYNALREAVGEHGLILTKVNLSNVVTPTQTANKKQWYIANNVIAKSYFDFVICDPRTLQPRVVIEYDDGQKLHQGKIERQKLIIQVCKSAELPLIGASVKMSYQVSKLRRLIGAHIDLIEPEKEVRFCKRCGSPMNIKTATQGNLKGRRFFTCSRQPLCQYTENYNVVFEDDPERP
;
A
#
# COMPACT_ATOMS: atom_id res chain seq x y z
N MET A 1 47.94 -48.91 -13.81
CA MET A 1 48.26 -47.49 -13.48
C MET A 1 47.82 -46.55 -14.60
N PHE A 2 48.21 -46.81 -15.86
CA PHE A 2 47.84 -45.98 -17.02
C PHE A 2 46.32 -45.81 -17.24
N GLU A 3 45.55 -46.91 -17.15
CA GLU A 3 44.08 -46.90 -17.24
C GLU A 3 43.41 -45.95 -16.23
N ILE A 4 43.93 -45.91 -15.00
CA ILE A 4 43.39 -45.05 -13.93
C ILE A 4 43.62 -43.58 -14.26
N PHE A 5 44.78 -43.24 -14.85
CA PHE A 5 45.09 -41.88 -15.28
C PHE A 5 44.18 -41.41 -16.42
N LEU A 6 43.83 -42.28 -17.36
CA LEU A 6 42.92 -41.96 -18.46
C LEU A 6 41.50 -41.66 -17.96
N VAL A 7 40.97 -42.50 -17.07
CA VAL A 7 39.65 -42.29 -16.47
C VAL A 7 39.61 -40.99 -15.65
N LEU A 8 40.66 -40.72 -14.87
CA LEU A 8 40.75 -39.48 -14.10
C LEU A 8 40.78 -38.24 -15.00
N ALA A 9 41.59 -38.26 -16.06
CA ALA A 9 41.67 -37.16 -17.03
C ALA A 9 40.32 -36.92 -17.73
N MET A 10 39.57 -37.98 -18.06
CA MET A 10 38.24 -37.87 -18.64
C MET A 10 37.24 -37.24 -17.67
N LEU A 11 37.24 -37.65 -16.39
CA LEU A 11 36.36 -37.09 -15.37
C LEU A 11 36.67 -35.62 -15.08
N VAL A 12 37.96 -35.25 -15.02
CA VAL A 12 38.37 -33.84 -14.86
C VAL A 12 37.94 -33.02 -16.08
N GLY A 13 38.12 -33.56 -17.30
CA GLY A 13 37.65 -32.92 -18.53
C GLY A 13 36.14 -32.69 -18.53
N LEU A 14 35.36 -33.72 -18.20
CA LEU A 14 33.90 -33.63 -18.06
C LEU A 14 33.47 -32.64 -16.98
N PHE A 15 34.20 -32.57 -15.87
CA PHE A 15 33.96 -31.60 -14.80
C PHE A 15 34.15 -30.16 -15.27
N PHE A 16 35.22 -29.86 -16.01
CA PHE A 16 35.43 -28.51 -16.58
C PHE A 16 34.41 -28.15 -17.67
N VAL A 17 33.97 -29.12 -18.49
CA VAL A 17 32.90 -28.93 -19.47
C VAL A 17 31.57 -28.65 -18.77
N ALA A 18 31.24 -29.41 -17.73
CA ALA A 18 30.05 -29.18 -16.91
C ALA A 18 30.11 -27.82 -16.22
N LEU A 19 31.25 -27.42 -15.64
CA LEU A 19 31.43 -26.09 -15.07
C LEU A 19 31.19 -24.99 -16.12
N LYS A 20 31.69 -25.12 -17.35
CA LYS A 20 31.40 -24.13 -18.41
C LYS A 20 29.93 -24.13 -18.85
N PHE A 21 29.25 -25.26 -18.84
CA PHE A 21 27.84 -25.35 -19.24
C PHE A 21 26.88 -24.84 -18.16
N PHE A 22 27.22 -25.07 -16.89
CA PHE A 22 26.39 -24.66 -15.74
C PHE A 22 26.73 -23.25 -15.22
N VAL A 23 27.95 -22.76 -15.42
CA VAL A 23 28.32 -21.37 -15.13
C VAL A 23 27.94 -20.52 -16.33
N LYS A 24 26.63 -20.25 -16.45
CA LYS A 24 26.10 -19.24 -17.36
C LYS A 24 26.60 -17.87 -16.88
N GLN A 25 27.74 -17.42 -17.39
CA GLN A 25 28.21 -16.05 -17.18
C GLN A 25 27.22 -15.11 -17.87
N GLU A 26 26.38 -14.44 -17.09
CA GLU A 26 25.53 -13.37 -17.58
C GLU A 26 26.42 -12.17 -17.92
N ASP A 27 26.87 -12.10 -19.16
CA ASP A 27 27.74 -11.02 -19.63
C ASP A 27 26.89 -9.76 -19.86
N THR A 28 26.79 -8.94 -18.81
CA THR A 28 26.10 -7.64 -18.79
C THR A 28 26.57 -6.68 -19.88
N LYS A 29 27.76 -6.90 -20.47
CA LYS A 29 28.30 -6.08 -21.57
C LYS A 29 27.61 -6.33 -22.91
N THR A 30 26.88 -7.43 -23.05
CA THR A 30 26.24 -7.81 -24.32
C THR A 30 24.92 -7.06 -24.56
N TYR A 31 24.31 -6.55 -23.50
CA TYR A 31 22.97 -5.96 -23.57
C TYR A 31 23.02 -4.44 -23.41
N ARG A 32 22.33 -3.73 -24.30
CA ARG A 32 22.12 -2.28 -24.19
C ARG A 32 20.79 -2.00 -23.50
N TYR A 33 20.81 -1.12 -22.51
CA TYR A 33 19.63 -0.75 -21.72
C TYR A 33 19.26 0.70 -21.99
N LYS A 34 17.96 1.02 -21.91
CA LYS A 34 17.44 2.39 -21.97
C LYS A 34 16.35 2.59 -20.93
N ALA A 35 16.16 3.83 -20.48
CA ALA A 35 15.03 4.18 -19.64
C ALA A 35 13.70 3.89 -20.35
N LYS A 36 12.75 3.28 -19.64
CA LYS A 36 11.42 2.94 -20.17
C LYS A 36 10.44 4.14 -20.17
N GLY A 37 10.83 5.25 -19.55
CA GLY A 37 9.97 6.42 -19.32
C GLY A 37 9.48 6.49 -17.87
N PRO A 38 8.32 7.13 -17.62
CA PRO A 38 7.74 7.24 -16.28
C PRO A 38 7.50 5.89 -15.62
N ILE A 39 7.71 5.82 -14.30
CA ILE A 39 7.50 4.60 -13.50
C ILE A 39 6.00 4.28 -13.37
N LEU A 40 5.16 5.31 -13.28
CA LEU A 40 3.71 5.23 -13.16
C LEU A 40 3.02 5.65 -14.45
N SER A 41 1.88 5.02 -14.76
CA SER A 41 0.98 5.49 -15.82
C SER A 41 0.32 6.82 -15.43
N ALA A 42 -0.24 7.57 -16.41
CA ALA A 42 -0.90 8.84 -16.11
C ALA A 42 -2.01 8.74 -15.04
N PRO A 43 -2.90 7.72 -15.05
CA PRO A 43 -3.86 7.52 -13.98
C PRO A 43 -3.22 7.20 -12.62
N GLN A 44 -2.16 6.39 -12.59
CA GLN A 44 -1.42 6.09 -11.36
C GLN A 44 -0.69 7.31 -10.81
N THR A 45 -0.19 8.19 -11.68
CA THR A 45 0.42 9.48 -11.28
C THR A 45 -0.63 10.42 -10.68
N ALA A 46 -1.84 10.49 -11.27
CA ALA A 46 -2.94 11.26 -10.69
C ALA A 46 -3.33 10.72 -9.32
N PHE A 47 -3.43 9.41 -9.17
CA PHE A 47 -3.69 8.76 -7.88
C PHE A 47 -2.57 9.00 -6.87
N TYR A 48 -1.31 8.93 -7.28
CA TYR A 48 -0.15 9.25 -6.43
C TYR A 48 -0.23 10.69 -5.90
N ASN A 49 -0.60 11.65 -6.74
CA ASN A 49 -0.76 13.05 -6.30
C ASN A 49 -1.89 13.20 -5.27
N ALA A 50 -3.01 12.50 -5.47
CA ALA A 50 -4.11 12.46 -4.51
C ALA A 50 -3.70 11.80 -3.18
N LEU A 51 -2.91 10.73 -3.24
CA LEU A 51 -2.32 10.11 -2.05
C LEU A 51 -1.38 11.07 -1.33
N ARG A 52 -0.51 11.78 -2.05
CA ARG A 52 0.41 12.76 -1.47
C ARG A 52 -0.33 13.85 -0.72
N GLU A 53 -1.43 14.36 -1.29
CA GLU A 53 -2.29 15.33 -0.63
C GLU A 53 -3.03 14.74 0.59
N ALA A 54 -3.49 13.49 0.49
CA ALA A 54 -4.17 12.81 1.59
C ALA A 54 -3.24 12.54 2.78
N VAL A 55 -2.01 12.11 2.51
CA VAL A 55 -0.99 11.73 3.50
C VAL A 55 -0.31 12.95 4.12
N GLY A 56 -0.04 14.00 3.33
CA GLY A 56 0.72 15.17 3.80
C GLY A 56 2.10 14.78 4.34
N GLU A 57 2.54 15.44 5.41
CA GLU A 57 3.83 15.18 6.07
C GLU A 57 3.77 13.96 7.03
N HIS A 58 2.62 13.30 7.13
CA HIS A 58 2.38 12.24 8.12
C HIS A 58 2.80 10.84 7.64
N GLY A 59 3.28 10.73 6.39
CA GLY A 59 3.71 9.46 5.82
C GLY A 59 4.55 9.64 4.56
N LEU A 60 5.44 8.69 4.30
CA LEU A 60 6.18 8.61 3.06
C LEU A 60 5.50 7.62 2.11
N ILE A 61 5.31 8.00 0.84
CA ILE A 61 4.73 7.13 -0.18
C ILE A 61 5.84 6.55 -1.05
N LEU A 62 6.02 5.23 -0.99
CA LEU A 62 6.88 4.47 -1.89
C LEU A 62 6.01 3.81 -2.97
N THR A 63 6.49 3.77 -4.21
CA THR A 63 5.74 3.21 -5.36
C THR A 63 6.48 2.03 -5.96
N LYS A 64 5.75 1.06 -6.52
CA LYS A 64 6.31 -0.14 -7.16
C LYS A 64 7.32 -0.86 -6.25
N VAL A 65 6.98 -1.01 -4.97
CA VAL A 65 7.85 -1.65 -3.98
C VAL A 65 7.75 -3.16 -4.13
N ASN A 66 8.87 -3.84 -4.32
CA ASN A 66 8.86 -5.30 -4.43
C ASN A 66 8.32 -5.93 -3.14
N LEU A 67 7.45 -6.95 -3.25
CA LEU A 67 6.89 -7.60 -2.05
C LEU A 67 8.00 -8.16 -1.15
N SER A 68 9.08 -8.71 -1.69
CA SER A 68 10.19 -9.26 -0.89
C SER A 68 11.01 -8.20 -0.16
N ASN A 69 10.81 -6.91 -0.47
CA ASN A 69 11.43 -5.81 0.28
C ASN A 69 10.58 -5.36 1.47
N VAL A 70 9.34 -5.84 1.57
CA VAL A 70 8.36 -5.43 2.61
C VAL A 70 8.02 -6.60 3.53
N VAL A 71 7.91 -7.80 2.97
CA VAL A 71 7.55 -9.01 3.70
C VAL A 71 8.59 -10.12 3.49
N THR A 72 8.68 -11.04 4.43
CA THR A 72 9.53 -12.23 4.33
C THR A 72 8.75 -13.48 4.74
N PRO A 73 8.96 -14.64 4.09
CA PRO A 73 8.32 -15.88 4.51
C PRO A 73 8.76 -16.26 5.93
N THR A 74 7.78 -16.47 6.81
CA THR A 74 7.98 -17.03 8.16
C THR A 74 7.56 -18.51 8.18
N GLN A 75 7.93 -19.24 9.24
CA GLN A 75 7.44 -20.62 9.48
C GLN A 75 7.78 -21.62 8.36
N THR A 76 8.98 -21.53 7.80
CA THR A 76 9.45 -22.49 6.77
C THR A 76 10.27 -23.61 7.42
N ALA A 77 10.10 -24.85 6.99
CA ALA A 77 10.78 -25.99 7.62
C ALA A 77 12.28 -26.02 7.32
N ASN A 78 12.70 -25.45 6.18
CA ASN A 78 14.10 -25.38 5.78
C ASN A 78 14.36 -24.25 4.77
N LYS A 79 15.65 -23.99 4.53
CA LYS A 79 16.14 -22.95 3.60
C LYS A 79 15.61 -23.12 2.17
N LYS A 80 15.40 -24.36 1.70
CA LYS A 80 14.85 -24.62 0.35
C LYS A 80 13.40 -24.13 0.25
N GLN A 81 12.56 -24.44 1.24
CA GLN A 81 11.18 -23.95 1.28
C GLN A 81 11.12 -22.43 1.41
N TRP A 82 12.01 -21.84 2.21
CA TRP A 82 12.14 -20.39 2.29
C TRP A 82 12.44 -19.77 0.92
N TYR A 83 13.40 -20.30 0.16
CA TYR A 83 13.71 -19.80 -1.18
C TYR A 83 12.52 -19.93 -2.15
N ILE A 84 11.79 -21.05 -2.09
CA ILE A 84 10.61 -21.25 -2.93
C ILE A 84 9.55 -20.18 -2.61
N ALA A 85 9.24 -19.97 -1.33
CA ALA A 85 8.28 -18.96 -0.91
C ALA A 85 8.74 -17.53 -1.24
N ASN A 86 10.02 -17.22 -1.02
CA ASN A 86 10.59 -15.91 -1.32
C ASN A 86 10.56 -15.60 -2.82
N ASN A 87 10.80 -16.61 -3.67
CA ASN A 87 10.72 -16.46 -5.12
C ASN A 87 9.31 -16.18 -5.65
N VAL A 88 8.26 -16.56 -4.89
CA VAL A 88 6.87 -16.22 -5.25
C VAL A 88 6.65 -14.71 -5.08
N ILE A 89 7.03 -14.17 -3.92
CA ILE A 89 6.84 -12.74 -3.61
C ILE A 89 7.79 -11.84 -4.41
N ALA A 90 9.03 -12.27 -4.67
CA ALA A 90 10.04 -11.48 -5.39
C ALA A 90 9.64 -11.11 -6.83
N LYS A 91 8.64 -11.79 -7.41
CA LYS A 91 8.14 -11.54 -8.77
C LYS A 91 7.05 -10.48 -8.83
N SER A 92 6.59 -9.99 -7.68
CA SER A 92 5.48 -9.05 -7.58
C SER A 92 5.87 -7.80 -6.80
N TYR A 93 5.08 -6.75 -7.00
CA TYR A 93 5.27 -5.45 -6.37
C TYR A 93 3.96 -4.97 -5.79
N PHE A 94 4.00 -4.23 -4.68
CA PHE A 94 2.92 -3.38 -4.24
C PHE A 94 2.91 -2.11 -5.08
N ASP A 95 1.72 -1.63 -5.44
CA ASP A 95 1.62 -0.38 -6.19
C ASP A 95 2.08 0.81 -5.34
N PHE A 96 1.58 0.90 -4.10
CA PHE A 96 1.97 1.92 -3.14
C PHE A 96 2.14 1.33 -1.74
N VAL A 97 3.16 1.79 -1.03
CA VAL A 97 3.38 1.50 0.39
C VAL A 97 3.54 2.82 1.11
N ILE A 98 2.70 3.06 2.12
CA ILE A 98 2.80 4.21 3.00
C ILE A 98 3.61 3.78 4.21
N CYS A 99 4.69 4.50 4.46
CA CYS A 99 5.61 4.26 5.56
C CYS A 99 5.56 5.38 6.60
N ASP A 100 5.96 5.07 7.83
CA ASP A 100 6.31 6.10 8.81
C ASP A 100 7.47 6.94 8.26
N PRO A 101 7.38 8.29 8.27
CA PRO A 101 8.37 9.16 7.65
C PRO A 101 9.72 9.18 8.41
N ARG A 102 9.74 8.76 9.67
CA ARG A 102 10.95 8.74 10.52
C ARG A 102 11.67 7.40 10.44
N THR A 103 10.94 6.29 10.34
CA THR A 103 11.52 4.93 10.40
C THR A 103 11.49 4.17 9.08
N LEU A 104 10.74 4.66 8.08
CA LEU A 104 10.43 3.95 6.85
C LEU A 104 9.67 2.63 7.06
N GLN A 105 9.16 2.37 8.28
CA GLN A 105 8.40 1.17 8.55
C GLN A 105 7.08 1.17 7.76
N PRO A 106 6.75 0.11 7.00
CA PRO A 106 5.48 -0.01 6.30
C PRO A 106 4.30 0.05 7.26
N ARG A 107 3.31 0.90 6.96
CA ARG A 107 2.10 1.11 7.77
C ARG A 107 0.84 0.64 7.05
N VAL A 108 0.74 0.89 5.76
CA VAL A 108 -0.38 0.43 4.93
C VAL A 108 0.04 0.29 3.48
N VAL A 109 -0.47 -0.74 2.82
CA VAL A 109 -0.32 -0.98 1.39
C VAL A 109 -1.58 -0.50 0.68
N ILE A 110 -1.40 0.11 -0.49
CA ILE A 110 -2.50 0.47 -1.38
C ILE A 110 -2.28 -0.16 -2.74
N GLU A 111 -3.27 -0.95 -3.17
CA GLU A 111 -3.31 -1.55 -4.51
C GLU A 111 -4.27 -0.75 -5.40
N TYR A 112 -3.77 -0.29 -6.54
CA TYR A 112 -4.55 0.51 -7.47
C TYR A 112 -5.23 -0.38 -8.51
N ASP A 113 -6.55 -0.24 -8.59
CA ASP A 113 -7.38 -0.95 -9.56
C ASP A 113 -7.89 0.03 -10.63
N ASP A 114 -7.49 -0.24 -11.88
CA ASP A 114 -7.93 0.49 -13.06
C ASP A 114 -9.32 0.07 -13.55
N GLY A 115 -9.95 -0.92 -12.90
CA GLY A 115 -11.27 -1.43 -13.22
C GLY A 115 -11.31 -2.27 -14.51
N GLN A 116 -10.15 -2.54 -15.13
CA GLN A 116 -10.10 -3.35 -16.33
C GLN A 116 -10.33 -4.83 -16.02
N LYS A 117 -10.86 -5.56 -17.00
CA LYS A 117 -11.09 -7.00 -16.88
C LYS A 117 -9.79 -7.72 -16.51
N LEU A 118 -9.86 -8.49 -15.42
CA LEU A 118 -8.72 -9.24 -14.91
C LEU A 118 -8.53 -10.51 -15.74
N HIS A 119 -7.32 -10.71 -16.25
CA HIS A 119 -6.88 -12.00 -16.76
C HIS A 119 -6.32 -12.85 -15.61
N GLN A 120 -6.13 -14.15 -15.84
CA GLN A 120 -5.72 -15.12 -14.84
C GLN A 120 -4.49 -14.66 -14.01
N GLY A 121 -3.43 -14.19 -14.67
CA GLY A 121 -2.24 -13.67 -13.96
C GLY A 121 -2.50 -12.46 -13.03
N LYS A 122 -3.40 -11.54 -13.38
CA LYS A 122 -3.79 -10.42 -12.51
C LYS A 122 -4.57 -10.93 -11.29
N ILE A 123 -5.46 -11.91 -11.49
CA ILE A 123 -6.23 -12.55 -10.42
C ILE A 123 -5.30 -13.25 -9.43
N GLU A 124 -4.34 -14.04 -9.92
CA GLU A 124 -3.36 -14.73 -9.08
C GLU A 124 -2.49 -13.76 -8.28
N ARG A 125 -2.06 -12.66 -8.89
CA ARG A 125 -1.32 -11.60 -8.19
C ARG A 125 -2.16 -10.96 -7.08
N GLN A 126 -3.43 -10.64 -7.34
CA GLN A 126 -4.31 -10.07 -6.31
C GLN A 126 -4.53 -11.04 -5.15
N LYS A 127 -4.76 -12.33 -5.44
CA LYS A 127 -4.87 -13.37 -4.40
C LYS A 127 -3.60 -13.46 -3.56
N LEU A 128 -2.43 -13.45 -4.21
CA LEU A 128 -1.13 -13.45 -3.53
C LEU A 128 -1.00 -12.25 -2.59
N ILE A 129 -1.31 -11.04 -3.06
CA ILE A 129 -1.20 -9.82 -2.25
C ILE A 129 -2.13 -9.86 -1.03
N ILE A 130 -3.39 -10.25 -1.22
CA ILE A 130 -4.34 -10.39 -0.12
C ILE A 130 -3.82 -11.40 0.91
N GLN A 131 -3.34 -12.56 0.46
CA GLN A 131 -2.80 -13.59 1.35
C GLN A 131 -1.57 -13.09 2.11
N VAL A 132 -0.63 -12.46 1.41
CA VAL A 132 0.61 -11.92 1.98
C VAL A 132 0.31 -10.87 3.04
N CYS A 133 -0.47 -9.84 2.69
CA CYS A 133 -0.83 -8.78 3.61
C CYS A 133 -1.57 -9.31 4.84
N LYS A 134 -2.51 -10.24 4.66
CA LYS A 134 -3.21 -10.89 5.77
C LYS A 134 -2.26 -11.65 6.70
N SER A 135 -1.32 -12.42 6.14
CA SER A 135 -0.36 -13.20 6.93
C SER A 135 0.71 -12.36 7.63
N ALA A 136 1.03 -11.19 7.07
CA ALA A 136 2.01 -10.25 7.61
C ALA A 136 1.38 -9.19 8.53
N GLU A 137 0.07 -9.28 8.80
CA GLU A 137 -0.70 -8.27 9.56
C GLU A 137 -0.53 -6.84 9.01
N LEU A 138 -0.33 -6.73 7.70
CA LEU A 138 -0.10 -5.46 7.01
C LEU A 138 -1.43 -4.97 6.40
N PRO A 139 -1.95 -3.80 6.81
CA PRO A 139 -3.18 -3.25 6.26
C PRO A 139 -3.11 -3.09 4.73
N LEU A 140 -4.18 -3.49 4.05
CA LEU A 140 -4.32 -3.43 2.59
C LEU A 140 -5.58 -2.64 2.23
N ILE A 141 -5.40 -1.56 1.46
CA ILE A 141 -6.50 -0.77 0.91
C ILE A 141 -6.54 -1.00 -0.60
N GLY A 142 -7.66 -1.54 -1.09
CA GLY A 142 -7.96 -1.52 -2.53
C GLY A 142 -8.48 -0.14 -2.93
N ALA A 143 -7.82 0.49 -3.91
CA ALA A 143 -8.20 1.81 -4.39
C ALA A 143 -8.59 1.77 -5.87
N SER A 144 -9.82 2.18 -6.16
CA SER A 144 -10.26 2.37 -7.55
C SER A 144 -9.84 3.74 -8.07
N VAL A 145 -9.83 3.90 -9.40
CA VAL A 145 -9.62 5.19 -10.08
C VAL A 145 -10.47 6.33 -9.48
N LYS A 146 -11.73 6.04 -9.09
CA LYS A 146 -12.66 7.01 -8.49
C LYS A 146 -12.16 7.60 -7.17
N MET A 147 -11.35 6.84 -6.42
CA MET A 147 -10.77 7.31 -5.16
C MET A 147 -9.71 8.39 -5.35
N SER A 148 -9.12 8.52 -6.54
CA SER A 148 -8.19 9.62 -6.88
C SER A 148 -8.84 11.00 -6.73
N TYR A 149 -10.17 11.09 -6.85
CA TYR A 149 -10.92 12.34 -6.74
C TYR A 149 -11.48 12.58 -5.32
N GLN A 150 -11.22 11.67 -4.37
CA GLN A 150 -11.81 11.69 -3.02
C GLN A 150 -10.70 11.75 -1.95
N VAL A 151 -9.89 12.82 -1.98
CA VAL A 151 -8.75 13.00 -1.07
C VAL A 151 -9.16 12.87 0.40
N SER A 152 -10.29 13.45 0.81
CA SER A 152 -10.80 13.33 2.18
C SER A 152 -11.10 11.89 2.60
N LYS A 153 -11.58 11.06 1.66
CA LYS A 153 -11.82 9.62 1.90
C LYS A 153 -10.50 8.88 2.02
N LEU A 154 -9.53 9.16 1.16
CA LEU A 154 -8.17 8.60 1.25
C LEU A 154 -7.54 8.94 2.59
N ARG A 155 -7.58 10.22 3.00
CA ARG A 155 -7.03 10.69 4.28
C ARG A 155 -7.63 9.92 5.46
N ARG A 156 -8.95 9.73 5.47
CA ARG A 156 -9.63 8.97 6.53
C ARG A 156 -9.23 7.49 6.57
N LEU A 157 -9.15 6.84 5.42
CA LEU A 157 -8.77 5.42 5.34
C LEU A 157 -7.31 5.20 5.75
N ILE A 158 -6.42 6.07 5.30
CA ILE A 158 -4.99 5.99 5.58
C ILE A 158 -4.70 6.39 7.03
N GLY A 159 -5.35 7.45 7.53
CA GLY A 159 -5.16 7.95 8.89
C GLY A 159 -5.49 6.95 10.00
N ALA A 160 -6.28 5.91 9.71
CA ALA A 160 -6.48 4.79 10.64
C ALA A 160 -5.24 3.90 10.84
N HIS A 161 -4.20 4.05 10.02
CA HIS A 161 -3.00 3.20 9.99
C HIS A 161 -1.69 3.98 10.17
N ILE A 162 -1.70 5.28 9.89
CA ILE A 162 -0.59 6.18 10.18
C ILE A 162 -0.91 6.98 11.44
N ASP A 163 -0.33 6.56 12.58
CA ASP A 163 -0.49 7.18 13.91
C ASP A 163 0.16 8.58 14.02
N LEU A 164 0.22 9.31 12.91
CA LEU A 164 0.78 10.66 12.80
C LEU A 164 -0.22 11.66 12.24
N ILE A 165 -1.33 11.22 11.65
CA ILE A 165 -2.48 12.09 11.43
C ILE A 165 -3.20 12.17 12.78
N GLU A 166 -2.84 13.13 13.64
CA GLU A 166 -3.92 13.74 14.40
C GLU A 166 -4.90 14.23 13.33
N PRO A 167 -6.13 13.67 13.21
CA PRO A 167 -7.08 14.21 12.26
C PRO A 167 -7.16 15.68 12.61
N GLU A 168 -6.72 16.55 11.69
CA GLU A 168 -6.83 18.00 11.84
C GLU A 168 -8.19 18.23 12.47
N LYS A 169 -8.21 18.68 13.73
CA LYS A 169 -9.47 18.82 14.46
C LYS A 169 -10.33 19.70 13.57
N GLU A 170 -11.35 19.14 12.95
CA GLU A 170 -12.15 19.86 11.97
C GLU A 170 -12.79 21.05 12.69
N VAL A 171 -12.17 22.23 12.56
CA VAL A 171 -12.62 23.43 13.25
C VAL A 171 -13.77 23.99 12.43
N ARG A 172 -14.99 23.70 12.87
CA ARG A 172 -16.20 24.29 12.31
C ARG A 172 -16.62 25.51 13.10
N PHE A 173 -17.14 26.50 12.40
CA PHE A 173 -17.75 27.67 13.01
C PHE A 173 -19.27 27.54 12.99
N CYS A 174 -19.89 27.93 14.11
CA CYS A 174 -21.34 27.88 14.29
C CYS A 174 -22.02 28.78 13.26
N LYS A 175 -22.89 28.21 12.41
CA LYS A 175 -23.63 28.94 11.38
C LYS A 175 -24.59 30.02 11.92
N ARG A 176 -24.86 30.02 13.24
CA ARG A 176 -25.73 30.98 13.90
C ARG A 176 -24.98 32.18 14.51
N CYS A 177 -23.76 31.99 15.01
CA CYS A 177 -23.05 33.04 15.77
C CYS A 177 -21.55 33.16 15.48
N GLY A 178 -21.02 32.38 14.54
CA GLY A 178 -19.62 32.42 14.11
C GLY A 178 -18.61 31.90 15.13
N SER A 179 -19.04 31.48 16.33
CA SER A 179 -18.14 30.92 17.35
C SER A 179 -17.67 29.51 16.99
N PRO A 180 -16.47 29.08 17.40
CA PRO A 180 -15.98 27.73 17.12
C PRO A 180 -16.91 26.68 17.74
N MET A 181 -17.01 25.52 17.10
CA MET A 181 -17.83 24.41 17.57
C MET A 181 -16.98 23.35 18.27
N ASN A 182 -17.55 22.75 19.30
CA ASN A 182 -16.97 21.66 20.08
C ASN A 182 -17.65 20.35 19.72
N ILE A 183 -16.88 19.29 19.56
CA ILE A 183 -17.42 17.94 19.31
C ILE A 183 -17.82 17.33 20.65
N LYS A 184 -19.07 16.88 20.75
CA LYS A 184 -19.58 16.11 21.89
C LYS A 184 -20.06 14.74 21.42
N THR A 185 -19.94 13.74 22.29
CA THR A 185 -20.45 12.39 22.06
C THR A 185 -21.67 12.16 22.94
N ALA A 186 -22.76 11.68 22.37
CA ALA A 186 -23.96 11.35 23.15
C ALA A 186 -23.64 10.19 24.10
N THR A 187 -23.84 10.40 25.40
CA THR A 187 -23.61 9.39 26.44
C THR A 187 -24.87 8.58 26.77
N GLN A 188 -26.06 9.08 26.38
CA GLN A 188 -27.37 8.53 26.74
C GLN A 188 -28.35 8.58 25.57
N GLY A 189 -29.40 7.74 25.64
CA GLY A 189 -30.47 7.66 24.64
C GLY A 189 -30.13 6.86 23.37
N ASN A 190 -31.05 6.85 22.41
CA ASN A 190 -30.95 6.09 21.14
C ASN A 190 -29.79 6.53 20.22
N LEU A 191 -29.13 7.65 20.56
CA LEU A 191 -28.00 8.20 19.81
C LEU A 191 -26.66 7.97 20.52
N LYS A 192 -26.62 7.17 21.61
CA LYS A 192 -25.41 6.89 22.39
C LYS A 192 -24.24 6.47 21.48
N GLY A 193 -23.09 7.11 21.67
CA GLY A 193 -21.88 6.90 20.87
C GLY A 193 -21.79 7.77 19.60
N ARG A 194 -22.88 8.44 19.18
CA ARG A 194 -22.82 9.37 18.05
C ARG A 194 -22.16 10.69 18.46
N ARG A 195 -21.36 11.24 17.54
CA ARG A 195 -20.70 12.54 17.68
C ARG A 195 -21.55 13.63 17.03
N PHE A 196 -21.52 14.82 17.60
CA PHE A 196 -22.16 16.01 17.04
C PHE A 196 -21.34 17.25 17.40
N PHE A 197 -21.34 18.23 16.51
CA PHE A 197 -20.79 19.54 16.81
C PHE A 197 -21.82 20.34 17.62
N THR A 198 -21.35 21.01 18.67
CA THR A 198 -22.12 21.93 19.50
C THR A 198 -21.45 23.30 19.52
N CYS A 199 -22.22 24.37 19.50
CA CYS A 199 -21.63 25.70 19.65
C CYS A 199 -20.90 25.83 20.99
N SER A 200 -19.68 26.37 20.99
CA SER A 200 -18.90 26.64 22.22
C SER A 200 -19.59 27.60 23.19
N ARG A 201 -20.53 28.43 22.70
CA ARG A 201 -21.29 29.39 23.51
C ARG A 201 -22.53 28.81 24.18
N GLN A 202 -22.68 27.49 24.30
CA GLN A 202 -23.76 26.93 25.12
C GLN A 202 -23.66 27.43 26.57
N PRO A 203 -24.79 27.77 27.25
CA PRO A 203 -26.18 27.61 26.80
C PRO A 203 -26.73 28.75 25.93
N LEU A 204 -26.00 29.86 25.76
CA LEU A 204 -26.44 31.06 25.02
C LEU A 204 -26.70 30.79 23.53
N CYS A 205 -25.98 29.84 22.92
CA CYS A 205 -26.23 29.38 21.56
C CYS A 205 -26.41 27.87 21.53
N GLN A 206 -27.63 27.40 21.30
CA GLN A 206 -27.98 25.98 21.28
C GLN A 206 -27.82 25.32 19.90
N TYR A 207 -27.09 25.94 18.97
CA TYR A 207 -26.88 25.38 17.64
C TYR A 207 -26.03 24.09 17.70
N THR A 208 -26.51 23.05 17.04
CA THR A 208 -25.84 21.75 16.91
C THR A 208 -25.93 21.23 15.48
N GLU A 209 -24.93 20.49 15.03
CA GLU A 209 -24.95 19.81 13.74
C GLU A 209 -24.33 18.40 13.85
N ASN A 210 -24.71 17.49 12.95
CA ASN A 210 -24.25 16.11 12.99
C ASN A 210 -22.76 16.01 12.59
N TYR A 211 -21.99 15.18 13.30
CA TYR A 211 -20.59 14.91 12.96
C TYR A 211 -20.46 14.00 11.73
N ASN A 212 -21.47 13.15 11.50
CA ASN A 212 -21.47 12.27 10.33
C ASN A 212 -21.85 13.07 9.09
N VAL A 213 -20.88 13.26 8.19
CA VAL A 213 -21.18 13.55 6.79
C VAL A 213 -21.74 12.26 6.17
N VAL A 214 -23.02 11.99 6.39
CA VAL A 214 -23.79 11.27 5.38
C VAL A 214 -23.92 12.29 4.27
N PHE A 215 -23.10 12.14 3.23
CA PHE A 215 -23.46 12.72 1.95
C PHE A 215 -24.73 11.99 1.54
N GLU A 216 -25.88 12.57 1.86
CA GLU A 216 -27.04 12.36 1.00
C GLU A 216 -26.60 12.93 -0.35
N ASP A 217 -26.50 12.05 -1.35
CA ASP A 217 -26.35 12.49 -2.74
C ASP A 217 -27.57 13.38 -3.03
N ASP A 218 -27.38 14.70 -2.93
CA ASP A 218 -28.38 15.68 -3.31
C ASP A 218 -28.48 15.65 -4.84
N PRO A 219 -29.55 15.10 -5.45
CA PRO A 219 -29.67 15.00 -6.91
C PRO A 219 -29.92 16.37 -7.56
N GLU A 220 -30.07 17.43 -6.76
CA GLU A 220 -30.44 18.76 -7.23
C GLU A 220 -29.46 19.82 -6.71
N ARG A 221 -28.31 19.93 -7.37
CA ARG A 221 -27.69 21.25 -7.58
C ARG A 221 -27.15 21.37 -9.00
N PRO A 222 -27.39 22.52 -9.65
CA PRO A 222 -27.29 22.70 -11.10
C PRO A 222 -25.87 22.59 -11.64
#